data_AF-A0A1H0IC63-F1
#
_entry.id   AF-A0A1H0IC63-F1
#
_cell.length_a   1.000
_cell.length_b   1.000
_cell.length_c   1.000
_cell.angle_alpha   90.00
_cell.angle_beta   90.00
_cell.angle_gamma   90.00
#
_symmetry.space_group_name_H-M   'P 1'
#
loop_
_entity.id
_entity.type
_entity.pdbx_description
1 polymer ?
#
loop_
_entity_poly.entity_id
_entity_poly.type
_entity_poly.pdbx_seq_one_letter_code
_entity_poly.pdbx_strand_id
1 'polypeptide(L)'
;MPTQFPDEPPTERHVAPDPALMEAARARGAARWAAAGDRAARQEKPPAGGPLKPRAAAIAATVALLVLGGIAVATFDGDPGVGGTDLAQPSHSYIPGLITPPEELPEESAPSLVPTQNAVPPPAPDTGRAPAGVKSFTTGPGCGGFSGVGSYRDGRKGWVDRGDGRCGSTFVSIPMSGDARRDESSAYGMWTFAASGTCELSVHIPNGNLEQVGGNPTVYYVFDRNGVGGTPMASFAIKQVDKRGQWVVAGKFKASGNLTVQLLTRGQDWNGSGPTYAHHAAGAVRADCTA
;
A
#
# COMPACT_ATOMS: atom_id res chain seq x y z
N MET A 1 3.45 -62.87 3.76
CA MET A 1 4.14 -62.37 2.54
C MET A 1 4.52 -60.93 2.79
N PRO A 2 5.80 -60.57 2.89
CA PRO A 2 6.22 -59.18 3.07
C PRO A 2 6.25 -58.47 1.72
N THR A 3 5.54 -57.34 1.61
CA THR A 3 5.58 -56.45 0.45
C THR A 3 6.78 -55.52 0.56
N GLN A 4 7.80 -55.77 -0.26
CA GLN A 4 8.90 -54.83 -0.51
C GLN A 4 8.37 -53.66 -1.36
N PHE A 5 8.47 -52.44 -0.83
CA PHE A 5 8.39 -51.22 -1.64
C PHE A 5 9.79 -50.94 -2.23
N PRO A 6 9.90 -50.60 -3.53
CA PRO A 6 11.18 -50.20 -4.11
C PRO A 6 11.59 -48.80 -3.62
N ASP A 7 12.87 -48.66 -3.27
CA ASP A 7 13.52 -47.39 -2.95
C ASP A 7 13.55 -46.47 -4.19
N GLU A 8 12.81 -45.36 -4.14
CA GLU A 8 12.86 -44.31 -5.15
C GLU A 8 14.03 -43.37 -4.85
N PRO A 9 14.93 -43.07 -5.81
CA PRO A 9 16.08 -42.20 -5.56
C PRO A 9 15.63 -40.74 -5.39
N PRO A 10 16.28 -39.96 -4.51
CA PRO A 10 15.87 -38.60 -4.20
C PRO A 10 15.99 -37.68 -5.42
N THR A 11 14.85 -37.16 -5.87
CA THR A 11 14.75 -36.16 -6.93
C THR A 11 15.21 -34.78 -6.44
N GLU A 12 16.07 -34.17 -7.26
CA GLU A 12 16.45 -32.75 -7.30
C GLU A 12 16.82 -32.05 -5.98
N ARG A 13 18.13 -32.11 -5.67
CA ARG A 13 18.77 -31.10 -4.83
C ARG A 13 18.49 -29.71 -5.41
N HIS A 14 17.79 -28.87 -4.65
CA HIS A 14 17.71 -27.45 -4.89
C HIS A 14 19.12 -26.87 -4.80
N VAL A 15 19.78 -26.72 -5.95
CA VAL A 15 21.07 -26.06 -6.04
C VAL A 15 20.86 -24.59 -5.67
N ALA A 16 21.43 -24.16 -4.55
CA ALA A 16 21.44 -22.76 -4.17
C ALA A 16 22.03 -21.94 -5.33
N PRO A 17 21.43 -20.79 -5.69
CA PRO A 17 21.90 -19.98 -6.79
C PRO A 17 23.36 -19.59 -6.58
N ASP A 18 24.17 -19.74 -7.63
CA ASP A 18 25.61 -19.48 -7.62
C ASP A 18 25.90 -18.09 -7.02
N PRO A 19 26.67 -18.00 -5.92
CA PRO A 19 27.03 -16.75 -5.27
C PRO A 19 27.67 -15.74 -6.21
N ALA A 20 28.49 -16.20 -7.18
CA ALA A 20 29.15 -15.34 -8.15
C ALA A 20 28.14 -14.69 -9.10
N LEU A 21 27.08 -15.42 -9.45
CA LEU A 21 26.00 -14.93 -10.31
C LEU A 21 25.15 -13.88 -9.60
N MET A 22 24.92 -14.09 -8.29
CA MET A 22 24.23 -13.12 -7.42
C MET A 22 25.06 -11.86 -7.18
N GLU A 23 26.37 -11.98 -7.03
CA GLU A 23 27.29 -10.84 -6.88
C GLU A 23 27.42 -10.03 -8.18
N ALA A 24 27.52 -10.71 -9.32
CA ALA A 24 27.49 -10.06 -10.63
C ALA A 24 26.16 -9.33 -10.89
N ALA A 25 25.03 -9.86 -10.40
CA ALA A 25 23.74 -9.17 -10.49
C ALA A 25 23.71 -7.90 -9.63
N ARG A 26 24.24 -7.92 -8.41
CA ARG A 26 24.36 -6.73 -7.55
C ARG A 26 25.28 -5.68 -8.17
N ALA A 27 26.43 -6.09 -8.71
CA ALA A 27 27.37 -5.17 -9.37
C ALA A 27 26.74 -4.44 -10.57
N ARG A 28 25.97 -5.16 -11.39
CA ARG A 28 25.22 -4.56 -12.51
C ARG A 28 24.13 -3.61 -12.04
N GLY A 29 23.46 -3.91 -10.93
CA GLY A 29 22.49 -3.00 -10.30
C GLY A 29 23.16 -1.71 -9.83
N ALA A 30 24.27 -1.81 -9.09
CA ALA A 30 25.01 -0.66 -8.58
C ALA A 30 25.54 0.27 -9.70
N ALA A 31 26.10 -0.31 -10.77
CA ALA A 31 26.57 0.47 -11.93
C ALA A 31 25.44 1.22 -12.64
N ARG A 32 24.23 0.66 -12.70
CA ARG A 32 23.06 1.33 -13.28
C ARG A 32 22.56 2.50 -12.44
N TRP A 33 22.61 2.38 -11.11
CA TRP A 33 22.29 3.48 -10.21
C TRP A 33 23.32 4.61 -10.27
N ALA A 34 24.61 4.27 -10.36
CA ALA A 34 25.67 5.25 -10.56
C ALA A 34 25.55 6.00 -11.90
N ALA A 35 25.12 5.32 -12.98
CA ALA A 35 24.88 5.94 -14.27
C ALA A 35 23.59 6.80 -14.33
N ALA A 36 22.65 6.58 -13.41
CA ALA A 36 21.39 7.33 -13.33
C ALA A 36 21.51 8.62 -12.51
N GLY A 37 22.55 8.77 -11.70
CA GLY A 37 22.79 9.93 -10.85
C GLY A 37 23.87 10.85 -11.41
N ASP A 38 23.56 11.61 -12.47
CA ASP A 38 24.18 12.92 -12.75
C ASP A 38 23.51 13.62 -13.93
N ARG A 39 22.24 13.97 -13.76
CA ARG A 39 21.72 15.18 -14.39
C ARG A 39 21.36 16.14 -13.28
N ALA A 40 22.36 16.95 -12.92
CA ALA A 40 22.12 18.18 -12.19
C ALA A 40 20.85 18.83 -12.75
N ALA A 41 19.87 19.05 -11.86
CA ALA A 41 18.71 19.83 -12.16
C ALA A 41 19.19 21.08 -12.90
N ARG A 42 18.75 21.24 -14.16
CA ARG A 42 18.96 22.48 -14.89
C ARG A 42 18.36 23.57 -14.03
N GLN A 43 19.21 24.31 -13.31
CA GLN A 43 18.80 25.54 -12.65
C GLN A 43 18.17 26.40 -13.75
N GLU A 44 16.84 26.50 -13.72
CA GLU A 44 16.16 27.52 -14.48
C GLU A 44 16.68 28.85 -13.97
N LYS A 45 17.50 29.49 -14.80
CA LYS A 45 17.93 30.87 -14.64
C LYS A 45 16.66 31.69 -14.38
N PRO A 46 16.59 32.45 -13.28
CA PRO A 46 15.47 33.35 -13.04
C PRO A 46 15.31 34.26 -14.26
N PRO A 47 14.07 34.58 -14.69
CA PRO A 47 13.87 35.48 -15.82
C PRO A 47 14.64 36.78 -15.57
N ALA A 48 15.42 37.18 -16.57
CA ALA A 48 16.19 38.42 -16.54
C ALA A 48 15.24 39.58 -16.21
N GLY A 49 15.45 40.20 -15.04
CA GLY A 49 14.73 41.39 -14.63
C GLY A 49 14.87 42.46 -15.69
N GLY A 50 13.74 42.91 -16.24
CA GLY A 50 13.67 44.08 -17.10
C GLY A 50 14.13 45.35 -16.36
N PRO A 51 14.47 46.42 -17.11
CA PRO A 51 15.03 47.64 -16.53
C PRO A 51 14.04 48.30 -15.56
N LEU A 52 14.43 48.36 -14.29
CA LEU A 52 13.72 49.11 -13.26
C LEU A 52 13.83 50.61 -13.56
N LYS A 53 12.66 51.26 -13.66
CA LYS A 53 12.52 52.71 -13.86
C LYS A 53 13.17 53.47 -12.68
N PRO A 54 13.97 54.52 -12.92
CA PRO A 54 14.60 55.28 -11.86
C PRO A 54 13.57 56.27 -11.28
N ARG A 55 12.89 55.88 -10.19
CA ARG A 55 12.21 56.79 -9.25
C ARG A 55 11.54 55.98 -8.13
N ALA A 56 12.34 55.59 -7.14
CA ALA A 56 11.97 55.40 -5.73
C ALA A 56 13.08 54.61 -5.03
N ALA A 57 14.18 55.30 -4.73
CA ALA A 57 15.15 54.84 -3.76
C ALA A 57 14.73 55.40 -2.40
N ALA A 58 14.30 54.56 -1.46
CA ALA A 58 14.37 54.84 -0.03
C ALA A 58 14.09 53.57 0.81
N ILE A 59 15.01 53.28 1.75
CA ILE A 59 14.87 52.53 3.03
C ILE A 59 14.62 51.00 2.88
N ALA A 60 15.38 50.05 3.44
CA ALA A 60 16.16 50.05 4.67
C ALA A 60 17.31 49.01 4.62
N ALA A 61 18.47 49.40 5.18
CA ALA A 61 19.55 48.51 5.60
C ALA A 61 19.36 48.10 7.08
N THR A 62 20.23 47.20 7.57
CA THR A 62 20.34 46.56 8.91
C THR A 62 19.42 45.35 9.11
N VAL A 63 19.90 44.13 9.37
CA VAL A 63 20.82 43.71 10.45
C VAL A 63 21.79 42.63 9.98
N ALA A 64 23.09 42.89 10.13
CA ALA A 64 24.12 41.87 10.32
C ALA A 64 24.48 41.91 11.82
N LEU A 65 24.31 40.78 12.52
CA LEU A 65 24.83 40.58 13.87
C LEU A 65 25.12 39.09 14.10
N LEU A 66 26.41 38.78 14.03
CA LEU A 66 27.17 37.96 14.99
C LEU A 66 26.45 36.75 15.64
N VAL A 67 26.83 35.54 15.23
CA VAL A 67 27.29 34.49 16.17
C VAL A 67 28.47 33.74 15.52
N LEU A 68 29.66 34.27 15.72
CA LEU A 68 30.89 33.50 15.79
C LEU A 68 31.09 33.12 17.25
N GLY A 69 31.14 31.82 17.56
CA GLY A 69 31.57 31.35 18.88
C GLY A 69 31.06 29.95 19.21
N GLY A 70 31.98 28.98 19.27
CA GLY A 70 31.73 27.71 19.95
C GLY A 70 31.96 26.45 19.13
N ILE A 71 33.19 26.24 18.65
CA ILE A 71 33.70 24.89 18.40
C ILE A 71 33.88 24.23 19.78
N ALA A 72 33.04 23.25 20.11
CA ALA A 72 33.33 22.25 21.11
C ALA A 72 33.25 20.88 20.44
N VAL A 73 34.42 20.34 20.12
CA VAL A 73 34.60 18.95 19.72
C VAL A 73 34.33 18.10 20.95
N ALA A 74 33.17 17.43 20.99
CA ALA A 74 32.95 16.30 21.88
C ALA A 74 33.16 15.02 21.06
N THR A 75 34.39 14.51 21.11
CA THR A 75 34.69 13.12 20.79
C THR A 75 34.09 12.25 21.89
N PHE A 76 33.02 11.52 21.57
CA PHE A 76 32.64 10.34 22.34
C PHE A 76 33.06 9.11 21.55
N ASP A 77 34.24 8.60 21.90
CA ASP A 77 34.60 7.20 21.75
C ASP A 77 33.62 6.36 22.58
N GLY A 78 32.91 5.46 21.89
CA GLY A 78 31.93 4.54 22.47
C GLY A 78 31.83 3.30 21.60
N ASP A 79 32.55 2.27 22.05
CA ASP A 79 32.76 0.90 21.57
C ASP A 79 31.52 0.19 20.95
N PRO A 80 31.70 -0.71 19.97
CA PRO A 80 30.61 -1.40 19.28
C PRO A 80 30.14 -2.63 20.06
N GLY A 81 29.12 -2.43 20.90
CA GLY A 81 28.34 -3.52 21.49
C GLY A 81 27.42 -4.17 20.47
N VAL A 82 27.89 -5.28 19.88
CA VAL A 82 27.09 -6.23 19.08
C VAL A 82 25.95 -6.77 19.94
N GLY A 83 24.74 -6.29 19.66
CA GLY A 83 23.50 -6.70 20.31
C GLY A 83 22.31 -6.45 19.41
N GLY A 84 22.43 -6.81 18.13
CA GLY A 84 21.31 -6.85 17.20
C GLY A 84 20.38 -7.98 17.60
N THR A 85 19.42 -7.69 18.49
CA THR A 85 18.16 -8.40 18.49
C THR A 85 17.47 -8.04 17.18
N ASP A 86 17.75 -8.87 16.17
CA ASP A 86 16.92 -9.09 15.00
C ASP A 86 15.50 -9.30 15.52
N LEU A 87 14.71 -8.22 15.57
CA LEU A 87 13.27 -8.36 15.60
C LEU A 87 12.94 -8.93 14.24
N ALA A 88 12.93 -10.25 14.19
CA ALA A 88 12.41 -11.04 13.11
C ALA A 88 11.09 -10.39 12.68
N GLN A 89 11.13 -9.66 11.57
CA GLN A 89 9.92 -9.37 10.82
C GLN A 89 9.27 -10.73 10.64
N PRO A 90 7.99 -10.93 11.03
CA PRO A 90 7.35 -12.20 10.80
C PRO A 90 7.39 -12.44 9.29
N SER A 91 8.21 -13.40 8.89
CA SER A 91 8.28 -13.95 7.55
C SER A 91 6.98 -14.72 7.32
N HIS A 92 5.89 -13.99 7.16
CA HIS A 92 4.72 -14.52 6.50
C HIS A 92 5.10 -14.70 5.03
N SER A 93 5.77 -15.82 4.76
CA SER A 93 5.84 -16.43 3.45
C SER A 93 4.41 -16.62 2.98
N TYR A 94 3.90 -15.65 2.24
CA TYR A 94 2.69 -15.83 1.47
C TYR A 94 2.98 -16.90 0.42
N ILE A 95 2.36 -18.07 0.60
CA ILE A 95 2.17 -19.06 -0.44
C ILE A 95 0.98 -18.56 -1.28
N PRO A 96 1.16 -18.23 -2.56
CA PRO A 96 0.04 -17.95 -3.45
C PRO A 96 -0.89 -19.16 -3.49
N GLY A 97 -2.12 -19.01 -2.96
CA GLY A 97 -3.15 -20.05 -3.03
C GLY A 97 -3.83 -20.44 -1.70
N LEU A 98 -3.32 -20.03 -0.53
CA LEU A 98 -4.01 -20.23 0.75
C LEU A 98 -4.74 -18.95 1.18
N ILE A 99 -5.84 -18.69 0.50
CA ILE A 99 -6.97 -18.00 1.11
C ILE A 99 -7.57 -19.07 2.03
N THR A 100 -7.42 -18.99 3.35
CA THR A 100 -8.36 -19.72 4.22
C THR A 100 -9.68 -18.96 4.11
N PRO A 101 -10.71 -19.48 3.41
CA PRO A 101 -12.04 -18.94 3.55
C PRO A 101 -12.42 -19.00 5.05
N PRO A 102 -13.19 -18.03 5.56
CA PRO A 102 -13.80 -18.19 6.88
C PRO A 102 -14.64 -19.46 6.86
N GLU A 103 -14.47 -20.27 7.91
CA GLU A 103 -15.16 -21.53 8.14
C GLU A 103 -16.68 -21.38 7.91
N GLU A 104 -17.18 -21.97 6.82
CA GLU A 104 -18.61 -22.14 6.60
C GLU A 104 -19.14 -23.20 7.58
N LEU A 105 -20.10 -22.79 8.41
CA LEU A 105 -20.88 -23.70 9.25
C LEU A 105 -21.70 -24.66 8.35
N PRO A 106 -21.95 -25.91 8.77
CA PRO A 106 -22.48 -26.94 7.89
C PRO A 106 -23.92 -26.63 7.44
N GLU A 107 -24.12 -26.59 6.11
CA GLU A 107 -25.44 -26.56 5.47
C GLU A 107 -26.13 -27.94 5.57
N GLU A 108 -27.35 -27.92 6.08
CA GLU A 108 -28.25 -29.06 6.16
C GLU A 108 -28.71 -29.49 4.76
N SER A 109 -28.65 -30.79 4.49
CA SER A 109 -28.83 -31.40 3.17
C SER A 109 -30.28 -31.41 2.68
N ALA A 110 -30.50 -31.07 1.40
CA ALA A 110 -31.66 -31.55 0.61
C ALA A 110 -31.32 -31.65 -0.90
N PRO A 111 -31.93 -32.58 -1.66
CA PRO A 111 -31.32 -33.17 -2.84
C PRO A 111 -31.59 -32.43 -4.16
N SER A 112 -30.66 -32.63 -5.11
CA SER A 112 -30.63 -32.09 -6.46
C SER A 112 -31.71 -32.64 -7.41
N LEU A 113 -32.32 -31.74 -8.18
CA LEU A 113 -32.85 -32.02 -9.52
C LEU A 113 -32.60 -30.78 -10.42
N VAL A 114 -31.98 -31.00 -11.58
CA VAL A 114 -31.77 -30.04 -12.70
C VAL A 114 -32.51 -30.57 -13.95
N PRO A 115 -32.67 -29.82 -15.07
CA PRO A 115 -32.59 -28.37 -15.31
C PRO A 115 -33.76 -27.81 -16.17
N THR A 116 -33.94 -26.49 -16.24
CA THR A 116 -34.36 -25.83 -17.50
C THR A 116 -33.90 -24.38 -17.56
N GLN A 117 -33.18 -24.06 -18.64
CA GLN A 117 -32.74 -22.72 -19.00
C GLN A 117 -33.92 -21.85 -19.41
N ASN A 118 -34.08 -20.70 -18.75
CA ASN A 118 -34.62 -19.49 -19.35
C ASN A 118 -33.76 -18.33 -18.85
N ALA A 119 -33.00 -17.72 -19.75
CA ALA A 119 -32.11 -16.61 -19.45
C ALA A 119 -32.93 -15.37 -19.06
N VAL A 120 -32.89 -15.03 -17.77
CA VAL A 120 -33.41 -13.77 -17.24
C VAL A 120 -32.34 -12.69 -17.49
N PRO A 121 -32.68 -11.51 -18.03
CA PRO A 121 -31.72 -10.42 -18.21
C PRO A 121 -31.12 -9.98 -16.86
N PRO A 122 -29.85 -9.54 -16.84
CA PRO A 122 -29.15 -9.21 -15.59
C PRO A 122 -29.87 -8.07 -14.85
N PRO A 123 -30.05 -8.17 -13.51
CA PRO A 123 -30.62 -7.08 -12.73
C PRO A 123 -29.70 -5.85 -12.78
N ALA A 124 -30.33 -4.67 -12.89
CA ALA A 124 -29.68 -3.37 -12.83
C ALA A 124 -28.90 -3.20 -11.51
N PRO A 125 -27.87 -2.32 -11.46
CA PRO A 125 -27.10 -2.08 -10.24
C PRO A 125 -28.01 -1.50 -9.15
N ASP A 126 -28.22 -2.29 -8.10
CA ASP A 126 -29.03 -1.93 -6.95
C ASP A 126 -28.34 -0.80 -6.17
N THR A 127 -28.94 0.39 -6.17
CA THR A 127 -28.51 1.51 -5.33
C THR A 127 -28.95 1.28 -3.88
N GLY A 128 -28.24 0.37 -3.21
CA GLY A 128 -27.77 0.47 -1.83
C GLY A 128 -28.71 1.05 -0.76
N ARG A 129 -29.80 0.35 -0.44
CA ARG A 129 -30.40 0.47 0.90
C ARG A 129 -29.90 -0.68 1.76
N ALA A 130 -29.09 -0.37 2.76
CA ALA A 130 -28.65 -1.37 3.72
C ALA A 130 -29.88 -2.02 4.41
N PRO A 131 -29.88 -3.34 4.63
CA PRO A 131 -30.94 -4.03 5.37
C PRO A 131 -31.24 -3.35 6.71
N ALA A 132 -32.50 -3.42 7.17
CA ALA A 132 -32.89 -2.83 8.44
C ALA A 132 -31.97 -3.34 9.58
N GLY A 133 -31.38 -2.42 10.35
CA GLY A 133 -30.43 -2.73 11.42
C GLY A 133 -28.94 -2.63 11.03
N VAL A 134 -28.62 -2.44 9.76
CA VAL A 134 -27.24 -2.21 9.29
C VAL A 134 -26.89 -0.72 9.39
N LYS A 135 -25.75 -0.40 10.03
CA LYS A 135 -25.14 0.94 10.03
C LYS A 135 -24.02 0.98 8.99
N SER A 136 -24.11 1.90 8.04
CA SER A 136 -23.10 2.09 7.01
C SER A 136 -22.18 3.27 7.34
N PHE A 137 -20.87 3.03 7.25
CA PHE A 137 -19.83 4.03 7.43
C PHE A 137 -18.96 4.07 6.18
N THR A 138 -18.67 5.26 5.65
CA THR A 138 -17.73 5.42 4.53
C THR A 138 -16.62 6.38 4.94
N THR A 139 -15.37 5.95 4.77
CA THR A 139 -14.17 6.74 5.06
C THR A 139 -13.24 6.71 3.85
N GLY A 140 -12.26 7.59 3.80
CA GLY A 140 -11.37 7.72 2.65
C GLY A 140 -11.05 9.17 2.32
N PRO A 141 -10.17 9.38 1.32
CA PRO A 141 -9.96 10.71 0.77
C PRO A 141 -11.29 11.35 0.36
N GLY A 142 -11.53 12.58 0.83
CA GLY A 142 -12.79 13.30 0.64
C GLY A 142 -13.97 12.85 1.51
N CYS A 143 -13.87 11.72 2.23
CA CYS A 143 -14.90 11.21 3.14
C CYS A 143 -14.56 11.42 4.63
N GLY A 144 -13.30 11.76 4.95
CA GLY A 144 -12.80 11.77 6.31
C GLY A 144 -12.34 10.38 6.77
N GLY A 145 -11.74 10.29 7.97
CA GLY A 145 -11.27 9.02 8.54
C GLY A 145 -10.12 8.36 7.78
N PHE A 146 -9.43 9.08 6.89
CA PHE A 146 -8.26 8.61 6.16
C PHE A 146 -7.01 9.41 6.50
N SER A 147 -5.87 8.73 6.58
CA SER A 147 -4.55 9.34 6.73
C SER A 147 -3.50 8.59 5.92
N GLY A 148 -2.64 9.33 5.22
CA GLY A 148 -1.41 8.79 4.63
C GLY A 148 -0.25 8.95 5.61
N VAL A 149 0.12 7.88 6.31
CA VAL A 149 1.28 7.91 7.21
C VAL A 149 2.54 7.79 6.37
N GLY A 150 3.58 8.56 6.71
CA GLY A 150 4.84 8.60 5.95
C GLY A 150 4.69 9.21 4.55
N SER A 151 3.60 9.92 4.26
CA SER A 151 3.37 10.48 2.93
C SER A 151 4.42 11.54 2.57
N TYR A 152 4.91 11.50 1.34
CA TYR A 152 5.86 12.47 0.80
C TYR A 152 5.46 12.86 -0.62
N ARG A 153 5.92 14.02 -1.09
CA ARG A 153 5.62 14.56 -2.43
C ARG A 153 6.91 14.63 -3.26
N ASP A 154 7.02 13.76 -4.25
CA ASP A 154 8.16 13.70 -5.20
C ASP A 154 7.65 13.46 -6.64
N GLY A 155 6.72 14.33 -7.08
CA GLY A 155 6.08 14.21 -8.38
C GLY A 155 5.45 12.83 -8.60
N ARG A 156 5.89 12.13 -9.64
CA ARG A 156 5.39 10.77 -9.99
C ARG A 156 5.98 9.64 -9.15
N LYS A 157 6.94 9.91 -8.27
CA LYS A 157 7.54 8.91 -7.36
C LYS A 157 6.92 8.94 -5.98
N GLY A 158 6.27 10.05 -5.62
CA GLY A 158 5.66 10.23 -4.30
C GLY A 158 4.17 10.02 -4.31
N TRP A 159 3.57 10.34 -3.17
CA TRP A 159 2.12 10.30 -2.99
C TRP A 159 1.48 11.39 -3.84
N VAL A 160 0.37 11.08 -4.50
CA VAL A 160 -0.33 12.08 -5.30
C VAL A 160 -1.83 12.01 -5.09
N ASP A 161 -2.41 13.15 -4.74
CA ASP A 161 -3.85 13.28 -4.55
C ASP A 161 -4.53 13.39 -5.92
N ARG A 162 -5.69 12.75 -6.06
CA ARG A 162 -6.45 12.64 -7.31
C ARG A 162 -7.93 12.89 -7.03
N GLY A 163 -8.65 13.39 -8.03
CA GLY A 163 -10.09 13.65 -7.95
C GLY A 163 -10.42 15.11 -7.64
N ASP A 164 -11.65 15.35 -7.20
CA ASP A 164 -12.26 16.68 -7.04
C ASP A 164 -12.44 17.12 -5.58
N GLY A 165 -11.88 16.38 -4.62
CA GLY A 165 -11.99 16.63 -3.18
C GLY A 165 -13.25 16.06 -2.53
N ARG A 166 -14.19 15.48 -3.28
CA ARG A 166 -15.41 14.88 -2.75
C ARG A 166 -15.24 13.40 -2.39
N CYS A 167 -16.06 12.94 -1.45
CA CYS A 167 -16.11 11.53 -1.08
C CYS A 167 -16.52 10.64 -2.27
N GLY A 168 -15.79 9.55 -2.49
CA GLY A 168 -16.05 8.58 -3.56
C GLY A 168 -15.40 8.91 -4.92
N SER A 169 -15.12 10.18 -5.20
CA SER A 169 -14.40 10.64 -6.41
C SER A 169 -12.93 10.98 -6.14
N THR A 170 -12.57 11.23 -4.88
CA THR A 170 -11.20 11.52 -4.46
C THR A 170 -10.48 10.24 -4.05
N PHE A 171 -9.20 10.15 -4.40
CA PHE A 171 -8.32 9.07 -3.97
C PHE A 171 -6.87 9.54 -3.92
N VAL A 172 -6.01 8.72 -3.32
CA VAL A 172 -4.56 8.98 -3.28
C VAL A 172 -3.82 7.86 -3.99
N SER A 173 -2.96 8.21 -4.93
CA SER A 173 -1.98 7.30 -5.52
C SER A 173 -0.80 7.20 -4.55
N ILE A 174 -0.59 6.01 -3.99
CA ILE A 174 0.46 5.69 -3.02
C ILE A 174 1.58 4.94 -3.76
N PRO A 175 2.84 5.41 -3.68
CA PRO A 175 3.95 4.76 -4.36
C PRO A 175 4.15 3.34 -3.84
N MET A 176 4.58 2.45 -4.71
CA MET A 176 4.99 1.12 -4.29
C MET A 176 6.43 1.17 -3.74
N SER A 177 6.76 0.24 -2.86
CA SER A 177 8.09 0.11 -2.24
C SER A 177 9.22 -0.24 -3.22
N GLY A 178 8.88 -0.63 -4.44
CA GLY A 178 9.82 -1.13 -5.45
C GLY A 178 10.18 -2.62 -5.28
N ASP A 179 9.64 -3.29 -4.25
CA ASP A 179 9.83 -4.71 -3.96
C ASP A 179 8.47 -5.42 -3.83
N ALA A 180 8.28 -6.51 -4.58
CA ALA A 180 7.05 -7.29 -4.55
C ALA A 180 6.78 -7.99 -3.20
N ARG A 181 7.80 -8.12 -2.34
CA ARG A 181 7.72 -8.87 -1.08
C ARG A 181 7.91 -8.01 0.16
N ARG A 182 8.29 -6.75 0.01
CA ARG A 182 8.56 -5.85 1.15
C ARG A 182 7.69 -4.63 1.10
N ASP A 183 7.04 -4.32 2.21
CA ASP A 183 6.41 -3.03 2.47
C ASP A 183 7.41 -2.08 3.14
N GLU A 184 7.08 -0.78 3.10
CA GLU A 184 7.74 0.24 3.90
C GLU A 184 6.97 0.39 5.22
N SER A 185 7.59 0.04 6.34
CA SER A 185 6.92 0.10 7.65
C SER A 185 6.55 1.52 8.09
N SER A 186 7.25 2.53 7.56
CA SER A 186 7.03 3.95 7.86
C SER A 186 5.98 4.62 6.98
N ALA A 187 5.51 3.98 5.90
CA ALA A 187 4.60 4.58 4.93
C ALA A 187 3.43 3.66 4.58
N TYR A 188 2.19 4.13 4.79
CA TYR A 188 0.97 3.37 4.52
C TYR A 188 -0.28 4.24 4.49
N GLY A 189 -1.30 3.80 3.77
CA GLY A 189 -2.64 4.39 3.83
C GLY A 189 -3.41 3.79 5.00
N MET A 190 -4.15 4.60 5.77
CA MET A 190 -4.92 4.13 6.91
C MET A 190 -6.32 4.72 6.90
N TRP A 191 -7.33 3.86 7.10
CA TRP A 191 -8.72 4.21 7.32
C TRP A 191 -9.15 3.82 8.73
N THR A 192 -9.85 4.69 9.43
CA THR A 192 -10.35 4.43 10.79
C THR A 192 -11.87 4.60 10.86
N PHE A 193 -12.54 3.64 11.49
CA PHE A 193 -13.98 3.62 11.69
C PHE A 193 -14.30 3.52 13.18
N ALA A 194 -15.24 4.33 13.66
CA ALA A 194 -15.89 4.10 14.95
C ALA A 194 -17.08 3.16 14.74
N ALA A 195 -16.83 1.85 14.85
CA ALA A 195 -17.78 0.81 14.48
C ALA A 195 -17.73 -0.37 15.46
N SER A 196 -18.88 -1.03 15.65
CA SER A 196 -19.04 -2.19 16.53
C SER A 196 -19.90 -3.26 15.89
N GLY A 197 -19.70 -4.52 16.27
CA GLY A 197 -20.45 -5.67 15.79
C GLY A 197 -19.74 -6.41 14.66
N THR A 198 -20.47 -6.95 13.69
CA THR A 198 -19.90 -7.54 12.46
C THR A 198 -20.03 -6.56 11.31
N CYS A 199 -18.91 -6.15 10.74
CA CYS A 199 -18.82 -5.21 9.64
C CYS A 199 -18.37 -5.89 8.35
N GLU A 200 -19.19 -5.79 7.29
CA GLU A 200 -18.75 -6.10 5.94
C GLU A 200 -17.94 -4.91 5.38
N LEU A 201 -16.66 -5.16 5.08
CA LEU A 201 -15.79 -4.16 4.47
C LEU A 201 -15.82 -4.24 2.95
N SER A 202 -15.93 -3.09 2.31
CA SER A 202 -15.82 -2.93 0.86
C SER A 202 -14.84 -1.80 0.52
N VAL A 203 -14.01 -1.99 -0.50
CA VAL A 203 -13.03 -1.00 -0.98
C VAL A 203 -13.42 -0.52 -2.37
N HIS A 204 -13.55 0.79 -2.57
CA HIS A 204 -13.72 1.37 -3.89
C HIS A 204 -12.37 1.50 -4.58
N ILE A 205 -12.23 0.85 -5.74
CA ILE A 205 -11.04 0.97 -6.58
C ILE A 205 -11.34 2.04 -7.63
N PRO A 206 -10.66 3.20 -7.62
CA PRO A 206 -10.93 4.27 -8.57
C PRO A 206 -10.53 3.89 -9.99
N ASN A 207 -11.01 4.66 -10.97
CA ASN A 207 -10.50 4.60 -12.33
C ASN A 207 -9.15 5.31 -12.43
N GLY A 208 -8.30 4.87 -13.37
CA GLY A 208 -7.00 5.49 -13.62
C GLY A 208 -6.06 4.58 -14.41
N ASN A 209 -4.91 5.14 -14.81
CA ASN A 209 -3.83 4.37 -15.44
C ASN A 209 -2.96 3.66 -14.39
N LEU A 210 -1.87 3.00 -14.81
CA LEU A 210 -0.96 2.30 -13.89
C LEU A 210 -0.29 3.24 -12.87
N GLU A 211 0.05 4.47 -13.28
CA GLU A 211 0.63 5.47 -12.37
C GLU A 211 -0.35 5.97 -11.30
N GLN A 212 -1.63 5.64 -11.45
CA GLN A 212 -2.69 6.06 -10.53
C GLN A 212 -3.27 4.90 -9.72
N VAL A 213 -3.49 3.77 -10.40
CA VAL A 213 -4.21 2.58 -9.93
C VAL A 213 -3.54 1.34 -10.52
N GLY A 214 -2.29 1.11 -10.17
CA GLY A 214 -1.40 0.04 -10.65
C GLY A 214 -1.27 -1.18 -9.73
N GLY A 215 -1.91 -1.17 -8.56
CA GLY A 215 -1.79 -2.22 -7.55
C GLY A 215 -2.04 -3.65 -8.05
N ASN A 216 -1.03 -4.52 -7.90
CA ASN A 216 -1.08 -5.91 -8.34
C ASN A 216 -0.13 -6.85 -7.55
N PRO A 217 -0.60 -7.47 -6.45
CA PRO A 217 -1.77 -7.06 -5.68
C PRO A 217 -1.47 -5.83 -4.80
N THR A 218 -2.52 -5.16 -4.35
CA THR A 218 -2.48 -4.24 -3.20
C THR A 218 -2.87 -5.01 -1.95
N VAL A 219 -2.05 -4.95 -0.91
CA VAL A 219 -2.25 -5.70 0.34
C VAL A 219 -2.80 -4.81 1.42
N TYR A 220 -3.78 -5.32 2.16
CA TYR A 220 -4.44 -4.65 3.25
C TYR A 220 -4.36 -5.47 4.54
N TYR A 221 -4.20 -4.79 5.66
CA TYR A 221 -4.37 -5.35 7.00
C TYR A 221 -5.57 -4.73 7.69
N VAL A 222 -6.21 -5.51 8.56
CA VAL A 222 -7.38 -5.10 9.34
C VAL A 222 -7.07 -5.27 10.82
N PHE A 223 -7.45 -4.29 11.63
CA PHE A 223 -7.20 -4.27 13.08
C PHE A 223 -8.48 -3.90 13.85
N ASP A 224 -8.74 -4.61 14.97
CA ASP A 224 -9.88 -4.35 15.87
C ASP A 224 -9.47 -3.34 16.94
N ARG A 225 -9.04 -2.15 16.50
CA ARG A 225 -8.53 -1.07 17.35
C ARG A 225 -8.35 0.20 16.54
N ASN A 226 -8.01 1.27 17.25
CA ASN A 226 -7.49 2.48 16.65
C ASN A 226 -6.01 2.34 16.33
N GLY A 227 -5.66 2.55 15.06
CA GLY A 227 -4.28 2.56 14.58
C GLY A 227 -3.75 1.19 14.18
N VAL A 228 -2.49 1.18 13.77
CA VAL A 228 -1.78 0.00 13.26
C VAL A 228 -0.66 -0.36 14.23
N GLY A 229 -0.81 -1.48 14.91
CA GLY A 229 0.13 -1.90 15.94
C GLY A 229 -0.20 -3.27 16.48
N GLY A 230 0.85 -4.08 16.69
CA GLY A 230 0.71 -5.51 16.98
C GLY A 230 0.25 -6.32 15.78
N THR A 231 -0.29 -7.50 16.03
CA THR A 231 -0.76 -8.42 14.99
C THR A 231 -2.10 -7.95 14.40
N PRO A 232 -2.23 -7.87 13.06
CA PRO A 232 -3.53 -7.62 12.44
C PRO A 232 -4.48 -8.79 12.70
N MET A 233 -5.78 -8.52 12.81
CA MET A 233 -6.77 -9.59 12.94
C MET A 233 -6.89 -10.41 11.64
N ALA A 234 -6.65 -9.75 10.51
CA ALA A 234 -6.82 -10.31 9.18
C ALA A 234 -6.02 -9.53 8.15
N SER A 235 -5.85 -10.14 6.98
CA SER A 235 -5.29 -9.51 5.80
C SER A 235 -6.08 -9.92 4.56
N PHE A 236 -6.10 -9.04 3.55
CA PHE A 236 -6.65 -9.36 2.24
C PHE A 236 -5.86 -8.63 1.15
N ALA A 237 -6.03 -9.07 -0.09
CA ALA A 237 -5.32 -8.53 -1.24
C ALA A 237 -6.27 -8.28 -2.39
N ILE A 238 -6.11 -7.14 -3.08
CA ILE A 238 -6.92 -6.76 -4.24
C ILE A 238 -5.99 -6.51 -5.41
N LYS A 239 -6.23 -7.18 -6.54
CA LYS A 239 -5.62 -6.82 -7.82
C LYS A 239 -6.36 -5.63 -8.41
N GLN A 240 -5.99 -4.42 -7.97
CA GLN A 240 -6.70 -3.18 -8.28
C GLN A 240 -6.82 -2.89 -9.77
N VAL A 241 -5.79 -3.25 -10.54
CA VAL A 241 -5.76 -3.06 -12.00
C VAL A 241 -6.95 -3.74 -12.71
N ASP A 242 -7.48 -4.83 -12.16
CA ASP A 242 -8.60 -5.60 -12.71
C ASP A 242 -9.97 -5.15 -12.17
N LYS A 243 -9.98 -4.27 -11.17
CA LYS A 243 -11.18 -3.88 -10.41
C LYS A 243 -11.48 -2.38 -10.47
N ARG A 244 -10.81 -1.64 -11.36
CA ARG A 244 -10.99 -0.19 -11.51
C ARG A 244 -12.45 0.19 -11.75
N GLY A 245 -12.90 1.23 -11.04
CA GLY A 245 -14.28 1.71 -11.04
C GLY A 245 -15.27 0.87 -10.23
N GLN A 246 -14.81 -0.14 -9.47
CA GLN A 246 -15.68 -1.07 -8.76
C GLN A 246 -15.52 -0.97 -7.25
N TRP A 247 -16.61 -1.27 -6.53
CA TRP A 247 -16.55 -1.65 -5.12
C TRP A 247 -16.23 -3.13 -5.01
N VAL A 248 -15.22 -3.46 -4.23
CA VAL A 248 -14.76 -4.84 -3.99
C VAL A 248 -15.04 -5.19 -2.53
N VAL A 249 -15.85 -6.22 -2.29
CA VAL A 249 -16.10 -6.76 -0.95
C VAL A 249 -14.84 -7.48 -0.48
N ALA A 250 -14.32 -7.08 0.67
CA ALA A 250 -13.12 -7.65 1.28
C ALA A 250 -13.43 -8.77 2.28
N GLY A 251 -14.63 -8.75 2.87
CA GLY A 251 -15.08 -9.75 3.83
C GLY A 251 -15.80 -9.14 5.04
N LYS A 252 -16.13 -9.99 6.01
CA LYS A 252 -16.80 -9.60 7.25
C LYS A 252 -15.83 -9.70 8.43
N PHE A 253 -15.79 -8.66 9.25
CA PHE A 253 -14.84 -8.51 10.35
C PHE A 253 -15.55 -8.10 11.62
N LYS A 254 -15.11 -8.63 12.77
CA LYS A 254 -15.61 -8.19 14.07
C LYS A 254 -14.94 -6.89 14.46
N ALA A 255 -15.73 -5.97 15.03
CA ALA A 255 -15.26 -4.69 15.55
C ALA A 255 -15.80 -4.50 16.98
N SER A 256 -14.92 -4.09 17.89
CA SER A 256 -15.16 -3.90 19.32
C SER A 256 -15.26 -2.42 19.70
N GLY A 257 -15.66 -1.57 18.74
CA GLY A 257 -15.82 -0.12 18.90
C GLY A 257 -14.94 0.68 17.94
N ASN A 258 -13.85 0.09 17.43
CA ASN A 258 -13.03 0.69 16.39
C ASN A 258 -12.56 -0.36 15.38
N LEU A 259 -12.45 0.03 14.12
CA LEU A 259 -11.91 -0.81 13.05
C LEU A 259 -10.92 0.03 12.25
N THR A 260 -9.71 -0.47 12.07
CA THR A 260 -8.68 0.18 11.25
C THR A 260 -8.33 -0.71 10.07
N VAL A 261 -8.26 -0.11 8.88
CA VAL A 261 -7.75 -0.75 7.66
C VAL A 261 -6.45 -0.06 7.28
N GLN A 262 -5.43 -0.84 6.98
CA GLN A 262 -4.12 -0.36 6.53
C GLN A 262 -3.86 -0.86 5.12
N LEU A 263 -3.47 0.01 4.19
CA LEU A 263 -2.95 -0.33 2.86
C LEU A 263 -1.43 -0.24 2.89
N LEU A 264 -0.77 -1.35 2.52
CA LEU A 264 0.68 -1.45 2.49
C LEU A 264 1.27 -1.00 1.15
N THR A 265 2.49 -0.46 1.17
CA THR A 265 3.20 -0.02 -0.04
C THR A 265 3.82 -1.17 -0.85
N ARG A 266 3.75 -2.42 -0.38
CA ARG A 266 4.35 -3.59 -1.05
C ARG A 266 3.99 -3.67 -2.54
N GLY A 267 4.98 -3.70 -3.42
CA GLY A 267 4.77 -3.82 -4.86
C GLY A 267 5.99 -3.36 -5.67
N GLN A 268 6.05 -3.78 -6.94
CA GLN A 268 7.07 -3.30 -7.87
C GLN A 268 6.50 -2.20 -8.76
N ASP A 269 7.22 -1.08 -8.84
CA ASP A 269 6.91 0.04 -9.70
C ASP A 269 7.83 0.12 -10.92
N TRP A 270 8.54 -0.95 -11.25
CA TRP A 270 9.46 -1.04 -12.39
C TRP A 270 9.34 -2.38 -13.11
N ASN A 271 9.89 -2.45 -14.32
CA ASN A 271 10.00 -3.69 -15.09
C ASN A 271 11.33 -3.71 -15.86
N GLY A 272 11.54 -4.75 -16.68
CA GLY A 272 12.77 -4.92 -17.47
C GLY A 272 13.10 -3.76 -18.43
N SER A 273 12.13 -2.89 -18.74
CA SER A 273 12.28 -1.71 -19.59
C SER A 273 12.46 -0.40 -18.80
N GLY A 274 12.34 -0.43 -17.48
CA GLY A 274 12.55 0.72 -16.60
C GLY A 274 11.38 0.99 -15.63
N PRO A 275 11.33 2.19 -15.03
CA PRO A 275 10.27 2.57 -14.11
C PRO A 275 8.91 2.63 -14.81
N THR A 276 7.93 1.96 -14.21
CA THR A 276 6.50 2.08 -14.57
C THR A 276 5.79 3.12 -13.72
N TYR A 277 6.38 3.48 -12.57
CA TYR A 277 5.76 4.33 -11.56
C TYR A 277 4.37 3.82 -11.16
N ALA A 278 4.16 2.51 -11.12
CA ALA A 278 2.88 1.96 -10.68
C ALA A 278 2.59 2.38 -9.23
N HIS A 279 1.35 2.77 -8.94
CA HIS A 279 0.92 3.17 -7.60
C HIS A 279 -0.23 2.29 -7.12
N HIS A 280 -0.32 2.07 -5.81
CA HIS A 280 -1.57 1.61 -5.21
C HIS A 280 -2.55 2.77 -5.12
N ALA A 281 -3.83 2.51 -5.28
CA ALA A 281 -4.86 3.51 -5.10
C ALA A 281 -5.54 3.35 -3.73
N ALA A 282 -5.49 4.40 -2.92
CA ALA A 282 -6.26 4.54 -1.70
C ALA A 282 -7.55 5.31 -1.99
N GLY A 283 -8.63 4.58 -2.27
CA GLY A 283 -9.97 5.14 -2.47
C GLY A 283 -10.81 5.17 -1.20
N ALA A 284 -12.13 5.29 -1.37
CA ALA A 284 -13.08 5.16 -0.28
C ALA A 284 -13.18 3.70 0.20
N VAL A 285 -13.38 3.51 1.50
CA VAL A 285 -13.65 2.22 2.15
C VAL A 285 -14.97 2.35 2.89
N ARG A 286 -15.84 1.36 2.71
CA ARG A 286 -17.16 1.28 3.36
C ARG A 286 -17.16 0.12 4.35
N ALA A 287 -17.78 0.34 5.51
CA ALA A 287 -18.05 -0.65 6.53
C ALA A 287 -19.57 -0.69 6.78
N ASP A 288 -20.20 -1.80 6.43
CA ASP A 288 -21.62 -2.04 6.66
C ASP A 288 -21.76 -2.98 7.87
N CYS A 289 -22.15 -2.44 9.03
CA CYS A 289 -22.07 -3.13 10.31
C CYS A 289 -23.44 -3.50 10.89
N THR A 290 -23.57 -4.72 11.39
CA THR A 290 -24.71 -5.18 12.21
C THR A 290 -24.27 -5.38 13.65
N ALA A 291 -25.15 -5.03 14.60
CA ALA A 291 -24.93 -5.24 16.04
C ALA A 291 -24.73 -6.72 16.39
#